data_AF-A0A1H1XUX6-F1
#
_entry.id   AF-A0A1H1XUX6-F1
#
_cell.length_a   1.000
_cell.length_b   1.000
_cell.length_c   1.000
_cell.angle_alpha   90.00
_cell.angle_beta   90.00
_cell.angle_gamma   90.00
#
_symmetry.space_group_name_H-M   'P 1'
#
loop_
_entity.id
_entity.type
_entity.pdbx_description
1 polymer ?
#
loop_
_entity_poly.entity_id
_entity_poly.type
_entity_poly.pdbx_seq_one_letter_code
_entity_poly.pdbx_strand_id
1 'polypeptide(L)'
;MTTLTEAKRTPGTRPRRSLLALRIAALVLTAAMFLQPVLAGSYLTGNVGALGTHETNAHVVTSLVFVQLAAALVYAWRGGGRWWPAALSAVLLVAAETQVFLGYAQTLLVHVPLGVGLVLTQILFTCWLTGSHARRARVRKENRR
;
A
#
# COMPACT_ATOMS: atom_id res chain seq x y z
N MET A 1 -41.40 -31.75 -15.60
CA MET A 1 -41.68 -30.31 -15.37
C MET A 1 -40.98 -29.93 -14.07
N THR A 2 -39.70 -29.58 -14.14
CA THR A 2 -38.83 -29.30 -12.97
C THR A 2 -38.21 -27.93 -13.15
N THR A 3 -38.85 -26.92 -12.57
CA THR A 3 -38.34 -25.55 -12.48
C THR A 3 -37.23 -25.52 -11.43
N LEU A 4 -35.98 -25.50 -11.88
CA LEU A 4 -34.84 -25.20 -11.01
C LEU A 4 -34.91 -23.73 -10.62
N THR A 5 -35.19 -23.50 -9.34
CA THR A 5 -35.18 -22.21 -8.66
C THR A 5 -33.82 -21.54 -8.89
N GLU A 6 -33.80 -20.53 -9.75
CA GLU A 6 -32.62 -19.68 -9.98
C GLU A 6 -32.32 -18.94 -8.67
N ALA A 7 -31.36 -19.44 -7.91
CA ALA A 7 -30.89 -18.81 -6.69
C ALA A 7 -30.31 -17.43 -7.03
N LYS A 8 -31.11 -16.39 -6.77
CA LYS A 8 -30.75 -14.99 -6.89
C LYS A 8 -29.47 -14.72 -6.10
N ARG A 9 -28.32 -14.68 -6.78
CA ARG A 9 -27.06 -14.25 -6.16
C ARG A 9 -27.26 -12.84 -5.60
N THR A 10 -27.19 -12.71 -4.28
CA THR A 10 -27.12 -11.40 -3.62
C THR A 10 -25.92 -10.64 -4.19
N PRO A 11 -26.06 -9.38 -4.65
CA PRO A 11 -24.93 -8.63 -5.17
C PRO A 11 -23.94 -8.37 -4.03
N GLY A 12 -22.85 -9.14 -4.01
CA GLY A 12 -21.71 -8.89 -3.14
C GLY A 12 -21.26 -7.44 -3.28
N THR A 13 -20.87 -6.83 -2.15
CA THR A 13 -20.38 -5.45 -2.06
C THR A 13 -19.48 -5.12 -3.25
N ARG A 14 -19.93 -4.16 -4.08
CA ARG A 14 -19.33 -3.86 -5.38
C ARG A 14 -17.80 -3.64 -5.25
N PRO A 15 -16.96 -4.23 -6.12
CA PRO A 15 -15.48 -4.12 -6.11
C PRO A 15 -14.94 -2.69 -6.03
N ARG A 16 -15.77 -1.70 -6.40
CA ARG A 16 -15.45 -0.26 -6.36
C ARG A 16 -15.16 0.26 -4.96
N ARG A 17 -15.88 -0.20 -3.92
CA ARG A 17 -15.70 0.32 -2.54
C ARG A 17 -14.43 -0.22 -1.89
N SER A 18 -14.17 -1.52 -2.00
CA SER A 18 -12.94 -2.13 -1.49
C SER A 18 -11.70 -1.62 -2.22
N LEU A 19 -11.79 -1.41 -3.54
CA LEU A 19 -10.72 -0.77 -4.30
C LEU A 19 -10.49 0.69 -3.88
N LEU A 20 -11.56 1.45 -3.60
CA LEU A 20 -11.43 2.81 -3.10
C LEU A 20 -10.74 2.83 -1.71
N ALA A 21 -11.13 1.94 -0.81
CA ALA A 21 -10.49 1.80 0.49
C ALA A 21 -8.99 1.50 0.36
N LEU A 22 -8.61 0.56 -0.52
CA LEU A 22 -7.20 0.25 -0.80
C LEU A 22 -6.45 1.46 -1.37
N ARG A 23 -7.07 2.25 -2.25
CA ARG A 23 -6.47 3.48 -2.80
C ARG A 23 -6.21 4.53 -1.74
N ILE A 24 -7.19 4.76 -0.86
CA ILE A 24 -7.04 5.72 0.25
C ILE A 24 -5.93 5.26 1.18
N ALA A 25 -5.93 3.99 1.59
CA ALA A 25 -4.87 3.43 2.42
C ALA A 25 -3.49 3.59 1.78
N ALA A 26 -3.37 3.29 0.48
CA ALA A 26 -2.10 3.40 -0.24
C ALA A 26 -1.61 4.85 -0.38
N LEU A 27 -2.50 5.81 -0.62
CA LEU A 27 -2.17 7.23 -0.67
C LEU A 27 -1.69 7.75 0.68
N VAL A 28 -2.41 7.44 1.77
CA VAL A 28 -2.04 7.86 3.12
C VAL A 28 -0.71 7.24 3.54
N LEU A 29 -0.51 5.94 3.29
CA LEU A 29 0.76 5.26 3.53
C LEU A 29 1.90 5.89 2.71
N THR A 30 1.67 6.21 1.43
CA THR A 30 2.67 6.85 0.58
C THR A 30 3.12 8.19 1.15
N ALA A 31 2.19 9.02 1.62
CA ALA A 31 2.51 10.30 2.23
C ALA A 31 3.35 10.13 3.51
N ALA A 32 2.97 9.19 4.38
CA ALA A 32 3.72 8.90 5.61
C ALA A 32 5.12 8.32 5.33
N MET A 33 5.25 7.43 4.34
CA MET A 33 6.53 6.88 3.91
C MET A 33 7.41 7.93 3.24
N PHE A 34 6.85 8.86 2.46
CA PHE A 34 7.61 9.96 1.86
C PHE A 34 8.19 10.91 2.92
N LEU A 35 7.53 11.05 4.08
CA LEU A 35 8.03 11.85 5.19
C LEU A 35 9.26 11.21 5.87
N GLN A 36 9.42 9.89 5.83
CA GLN A 36 10.57 9.18 6.45
C GLN A 36 11.94 9.75 6.06
N PRO A 37 12.31 9.83 4.76
CA PRO A 37 13.60 10.36 4.35
C PRO A 37 13.77 11.85 4.66
N VAL A 38 12.69 12.64 4.75
CA VAL A 38 12.76 14.05 5.16
C VAL A 38 13.17 14.16 6.63
N LEU A 39 12.54 13.36 7.51
CA LEU A 39 12.87 13.34 8.93
C LEU A 39 14.27 12.77 9.19
N ALA A 40 14.64 11.69 8.49
CA ALA A 40 15.98 11.13 8.57
C ALA A 40 17.04 12.13 8.07
N GLY A 41 16.79 12.80 6.94
CA GLY A 41 17.65 13.85 6.41
C GLY A 41 17.82 15.01 7.39
N SER A 42 16.72 15.47 8.02
CA SER A 42 16.78 16.51 9.05
C SER A 42 17.61 16.09 10.26
N TYR A 43 17.54 14.83 10.69
CA TYR A 43 18.38 14.31 11.76
C TYR A 43 19.86 14.32 11.36
N LEU A 44 20.18 13.85 10.15
CA LEU A 44 21.54 13.81 9.63
C LEU A 44 22.17 15.20 9.42
N THR A 45 21.37 16.25 9.29
CA THR A 45 21.85 17.65 9.24
C THR A 45 21.98 18.30 10.62
N GLY A 46 21.79 17.55 11.71
CA GLY A 46 22.06 18.00 13.09
C GLY A 46 20.81 18.31 13.93
N ASN A 47 19.60 18.17 13.38
CA ASN A 47 18.38 18.31 14.19
C ASN A 47 18.10 17.02 14.98
N VAL A 48 18.70 16.89 16.16
CA VAL A 48 18.57 15.70 17.00
C VAL A 48 17.11 15.35 17.36
N GLY A 49 16.23 16.35 17.48
CA GLY A 49 14.81 16.13 17.76
C GLY A 49 14.07 15.42 16.63
N ALA A 50 14.58 15.49 15.39
CA ALA A 50 13.99 14.80 14.25
C ALA A 50 14.10 13.27 14.36
N LEU A 51 15.02 12.73 15.17
CA LEU A 51 15.15 11.28 15.37
C LEU A 51 13.93 10.68 16.06
N GLY A 52 13.46 11.30 17.15
CA GLY A 52 12.24 10.85 17.84
C GLY A 52 10.99 11.01 16.97
N THR A 53 10.93 12.06 16.15
CA THR A 53 9.84 12.25 15.17
C THR A 53 9.91 11.19 14.05
N HIS A 54 11.11 10.85 13.58
CA HIS A 54 11.35 9.79 12.61
C HIS A 54 10.87 8.42 13.13
N GLU A 55 11.21 8.09 14.37
CA GLU A 55 10.75 6.89 15.07
C GLU A 55 9.22 6.86 15.24
N THR A 56 8.63 7.96 15.72
CA THR A 56 7.17 8.09 15.83
C THR A 56 6.48 7.88 14.49
N ASN A 57 7.01 8.51 13.42
CA ASN A 57 6.52 8.31 12.07
C ASN A 57 6.74 6.86 11.58
N ALA A 58 7.76 6.15 12.05
CA ALA A 58 7.98 4.74 11.71
C ALA A 58 6.86 3.86 12.26
N HIS A 59 6.41 4.10 13.49
CA HIS A 59 5.24 3.43 14.05
C HIS A 59 3.93 3.74 13.31
N VAL A 60 3.77 4.98 12.84
CA VAL A 60 2.64 5.37 11.99
C VAL A 60 2.70 4.62 10.65
N VAL A 61 3.87 4.56 10.03
CA VAL A 61 4.09 3.82 8.77
C VAL A 61 3.78 2.34 8.94
N THR A 62 4.32 1.65 9.94
CA THR A 62 4.07 0.21 10.14
C THR A 62 2.58 -0.06 10.38
N SER A 63 1.92 0.77 11.19
CA SER A 63 0.46 0.70 11.42
C SER A 63 -0.33 0.87 10.12
N LEU A 64 0.05 1.83 9.27
CA LEU A 64 -0.59 2.05 7.98
C LEU A 64 -0.33 0.92 6.98
N VAL A 65 0.82 0.24 7.04
CA VAL A 65 1.08 -0.95 6.23
C VAL A 65 0.13 -2.09 6.61
N PHE A 66 -0.15 -2.30 7.90
CA PHE A 66 -1.19 -3.24 8.32
C PHE A 66 -2.57 -2.87 7.76
N VAL A 67 -2.95 -1.60 7.81
CA VAL A 67 -4.21 -1.10 7.24
C VAL A 67 -4.27 -1.35 5.73
N GLN A 68 -3.19 -1.07 5.00
CA GLN A 68 -3.09 -1.35 3.56
C GLN A 68 -3.23 -2.85 3.28
N LEU A 69 -2.55 -3.71 4.04
CA LEU A 69 -2.65 -5.15 3.89
C LEU A 69 -4.09 -5.64 4.12
N ALA A 70 -4.75 -5.18 5.18
CA ALA A 70 -6.14 -5.51 5.46
C ALA A 70 -7.07 -5.05 4.31
N ALA A 71 -6.91 -3.82 3.82
CA ALA A 71 -7.68 -3.32 2.69
C ALA A 71 -7.43 -4.12 1.40
N ALA A 72 -6.18 -4.54 1.17
CA ALA A 72 -5.80 -5.36 0.02
C ALA A 72 -6.39 -6.78 0.09
N LEU A 73 -6.42 -7.39 1.28
CA LEU A 73 -7.09 -8.67 1.52
C LEU A 73 -8.60 -8.58 1.30
N VAL A 74 -9.25 -7.53 1.81
CA VAL A 74 -10.69 -7.29 1.56
C VAL A 74 -10.96 -7.08 0.07
N TYR A 75 -10.10 -6.33 -0.62
CA TYR A 75 -10.17 -6.14 -2.07
C TYR A 75 -10.05 -7.47 -2.83
N ALA A 76 -9.11 -8.33 -2.47
CA ALA A 76 -8.91 -9.63 -3.12
C ALA A 76 -10.05 -10.63 -2.81
N TRP A 77 -10.37 -10.83 -1.53
CA TRP A 77 -11.34 -11.84 -1.07
C TRP A 77 -12.78 -11.47 -1.33
N ARG A 78 -13.22 -10.30 -0.87
CA ARG A 78 -14.63 -9.89 -0.93
C ARG A 78 -14.93 -9.09 -2.19
N GLY A 79 -13.94 -8.40 -2.73
CA GLY A 79 -14.06 -7.60 -3.94
C GLY A 79 -13.79 -8.34 -5.25
N GLY A 80 -13.33 -9.60 -5.20
CA GLY A 80 -12.89 -10.34 -6.39
C GLY A 80 -11.70 -9.70 -7.10
N GLY A 81 -10.91 -8.90 -6.37
CA GLY A 81 -9.74 -8.19 -6.87
C GLY A 81 -8.54 -9.11 -7.10
N ARG A 82 -7.49 -8.56 -7.69
CA ARG A 82 -6.21 -9.26 -7.85
C ARG A 82 -5.58 -9.47 -6.47
N TRP A 83 -4.93 -10.61 -6.26
CA TRP A 83 -4.29 -10.99 -5.00
C TRP A 83 -2.91 -10.38 -4.76
N TRP A 84 -2.19 -10.07 -5.83
CA TRP A 84 -0.82 -9.54 -5.73
C TRP A 84 -0.70 -8.25 -4.89
N PRO A 85 -1.67 -7.31 -4.82
CA PRO A 85 -1.59 -6.16 -3.91
C PRO A 85 -1.51 -6.55 -2.43
N ALA A 86 -2.17 -7.65 -2.04
CA ALA A 86 -2.09 -8.18 -0.69
C ALA A 86 -0.70 -8.81 -0.44
N ALA A 87 -0.19 -9.59 -1.41
CA ALA A 87 1.15 -10.15 -1.32
C ALA A 87 2.23 -9.05 -1.23
N LEU A 88 2.15 -8.01 -2.06
CA LEU A 88 3.08 -6.87 -1.97
C LEU A 88 2.97 -6.16 -0.62
N SER A 89 1.75 -5.93 -0.12
CA SER A 89 1.55 -5.30 1.19
C SER A 89 2.13 -6.12 2.34
N ALA A 90 2.06 -7.45 2.25
CA ALA A 90 2.69 -8.34 3.22
C ALA A 90 4.23 -8.29 3.15
N VAL A 91 4.81 -8.24 1.94
CA VAL A 91 6.26 -8.04 1.77
C VAL A 91 6.69 -6.68 2.32
N LEU A 92 5.94 -5.61 2.04
CA LEU A 92 6.20 -4.28 2.59
C LEU A 92 6.13 -4.28 4.13
N LEU A 93 5.21 -5.04 4.72
CA LEU A 93 5.09 -5.16 6.18
C LEU A 93 6.35 -5.77 6.78
N VAL A 94 6.78 -6.93 6.26
CA VAL A 94 7.99 -7.61 6.74
C VAL A 94 9.22 -6.71 6.57
N ALA A 95 9.32 -6.02 5.42
CA ALA A 95 10.43 -5.11 5.16
C ALA A 95 10.41 -3.85 6.05
N ALA A 96 9.23 -3.33 6.39
CA ALA A 96 9.08 -2.20 7.31
C ALA A 96 9.46 -2.58 8.75
N GLU A 97 9.08 -3.77 9.23
CA GLU A 97 9.55 -4.28 10.54
C GLU A 97 11.07 -4.51 10.54
N THR A 98 11.60 -5.02 9.43
CA THR A 98 13.05 -5.15 9.24
C THR A 98 13.74 -3.79 9.29
N GLN A 99 13.14 -2.75 8.73
CA GLN A 99 13.64 -1.38 8.80
C GLN A 99 13.71 -0.85 10.23
N VAL A 100 12.69 -1.12 11.06
CA VAL A 100 12.69 -0.75 12.48
C VAL A 100 13.86 -1.40 13.20
N PHE A 101 14.06 -2.71 13.01
CA PHE A 101 15.21 -3.43 13.57
C PHE A 101 16.55 -2.83 13.13
N LEU A 102 16.73 -2.60 11.82
CA LEU A 102 17.97 -2.02 11.28
C LEU A 102 18.21 -0.58 11.77
N GLY A 103 17.15 0.19 12.02
CA GLY A 103 17.21 1.53 12.58
C GLY A 103 17.74 1.52 14.01
N TYR A 104 17.19 0.67 14.87
CA TYR A 104 17.69 0.49 16.24
C TYR A 104 19.11 -0.10 16.29
N ALA A 105 19.43 -1.01 15.36
CA ALA A 105 20.78 -1.55 15.19
C ALA A 105 21.75 -0.56 14.53
N GLN A 106 21.30 0.66 14.19
CA GLN A 106 22.10 1.72 13.58
C GLN A 106 22.88 1.29 12.33
N THR A 107 22.38 0.30 11.60
CA THR A 107 23.05 -0.27 10.43
C THR A 107 22.68 0.54 9.18
N LEU A 108 23.11 1.81 9.15
CA LEU A 108 22.67 2.81 8.17
C LEU A 108 22.94 2.40 6.72
N LEU A 109 24.03 1.68 6.47
CA LEU A 109 24.41 1.22 5.12
C LEU A 109 23.34 0.32 4.48
N VAL A 110 22.61 -0.44 5.29
CA VAL A 110 21.50 -1.29 4.82
C VAL A 110 20.15 -0.61 5.04
N HIS A 111 20.00 0.07 6.18
CA HIS A 111 18.76 0.78 6.53
C HIS A 111 18.38 1.81 5.45
N VAL A 112 19.29 2.71 5.08
CA VAL A 112 18.99 3.82 4.17
C VAL A 112 18.60 3.33 2.76
N PRO A 113 19.38 2.47 2.07
CA PRO A 113 19.00 2.02 0.72
C PRO A 113 17.70 1.21 0.71
N LEU A 114 17.50 0.33 1.70
CA LEU A 114 16.25 -0.42 1.81
C LEU A 114 15.06 0.52 2.05
N GLY A 115 15.18 1.49 2.97
CA GLY A 115 14.15 2.49 3.23
C GLY A 115 13.75 3.27 1.98
N VAL A 116 14.73 3.76 1.21
CA VAL A 116 14.48 4.42 -0.09
C VAL A 116 13.76 3.49 -1.07
N GLY A 117 14.18 2.23 -1.16
CA GLY A 117 13.55 1.22 -2.00
C GLY A 117 12.08 0.96 -1.64
N LEU A 118 11.74 0.96 -0.35
CA LEU A 118 10.36 0.81 0.11
C LEU A 118 9.50 2.02 -0.25
N VAL A 119 10.03 3.25 -0.06
CA VAL A 119 9.33 4.49 -0.46
C VAL A 119 9.03 4.48 -1.96
N LEU A 120 10.02 4.15 -2.80
CA LEU A 120 9.84 4.07 -4.25
C LEU A 120 8.82 2.99 -4.64
N THR A 121 8.92 1.81 -4.05
CA THR A 121 7.98 0.70 -4.28
C THR A 121 6.55 1.12 -3.95
N GLN A 122 6.35 1.78 -2.82
CA GLN A 122 5.03 2.23 -2.38
C GLN A 122 4.47 3.34 -3.28
N ILE A 123 5.30 4.28 -3.73
CA ILE A 123 4.89 5.32 -4.70
C ILE A 123 4.47 4.67 -6.02
N LEU A 124 5.29 3.77 -6.58
CA LEU A 124 5.00 3.09 -7.83
C LEU A 124 3.74 2.23 -7.73
N PHE A 125 3.56 1.53 -6.62
CA PHE A 125 2.35 0.77 -6.32
C PHE A 125 1.11 1.68 -6.30
N THR A 126 1.18 2.82 -5.62
CA THR A 126 0.08 3.79 -5.53
C THR A 126 -0.23 4.43 -6.89
N CYS A 127 0.79 4.79 -7.67
CA CYS A 127 0.65 5.28 -9.05
C CYS A 127 0.00 4.23 -9.95
N TRP A 128 0.37 2.95 -9.84
CA TRP A 128 -0.27 1.88 -10.58
C TRP A 128 -1.74 1.71 -10.18
N LEU A 129 -2.02 1.75 -8.88
CA LEU A 129 -3.35 1.52 -8.31
C LEU A 129 -4.34 2.64 -8.68
N THR A 130 -3.86 3.88 -8.76
CA THR A 130 -4.64 5.08 -9.12
C THR A 130 -4.60 5.38 -10.63
N GLY A 131 -3.57 4.92 -11.33
CA GLY A 131 -3.31 5.18 -12.74
C GLY A 131 -4.31 4.55 -13.71
N SER A 132 -4.67 5.33 -14.74
CA SER A 132 -5.71 5.07 -15.74
C SER A 132 -5.48 3.91 -16.71
N HIS A 133 -4.49 3.03 -16.50
CA HIS A 133 -4.23 1.90 -17.41
C HIS A 133 -5.42 0.93 -17.51
N ALA A 134 -6.19 0.77 -16.42
CA ALA A 134 -7.44 0.00 -16.43
C ALA A 134 -8.61 0.71 -17.16
N ARG A 135 -8.59 2.04 -17.25
CA ARG A 135 -9.65 2.84 -17.89
C ARG A 135 -9.48 2.91 -19.41
N ARG A 136 -8.23 3.04 -19.89
CA ARG A 136 -7.89 3.18 -21.32
C ARG A 136 -8.12 1.89 -22.14
N ALA A 137 -7.85 0.72 -21.57
CA ALA A 137 -8.05 -0.56 -22.27
C ALA A 137 -9.53 -0.87 -22.55
N ARG A 138 -10.44 -0.41 -21.69
CA ARG A 138 -11.89 -0.63 -21.82
C ARG A 138 -12.50 0.26 -22.92
N VAL A 139 -12.12 1.54 -22.95
CA VAL A 139 -12.54 2.50 -23.99
C VAL A 139 -12.06 2.06 -25.38
N ARG A 140 -10.82 1.57 -25.49
CA ARG A 140 -10.27 1.10 -26.78
C ARG A 140 -10.99 -0.13 -27.36
N LYS A 141 -11.58 -0.97 -26.50
CA LYS A 141 -12.33 -2.16 -26.92
C LYS A 141 -13.77 -1.82 -27.35
N GLU A 142 -14.32 -0.74 -26.78
CA GLU A 142 -15.65 -0.22 -27.10
C GLU A 142 -15.64 0.55 -28.42
N ASN A 143 -14.60 1.33 -28.72
CA ASN A 143 -14.41 2.01 -30.02
C ASN A 143 -14.02 1.08 -31.19
N ARG A 144 -13.88 -0.23 -30.94
CA ARG A 144 -13.52 -1.24 -31.97
C ARG A 144 -14.70 -2.17 -32.34
N ARG A 145 -15.88 -1.92 -31.78
CA ARG A 145 -17.14 -2.58 -32.12
C ARG A 145 -18.03 -1.60 -32.85
#